data_AF-A0A1U7HBH6-F1
#
_entry.id   AF-A0A1U7HBH6-F1
#
_cell.length_a   1.000
_cell.length_b   1.000
_cell.length_c   1.000
_cell.angle_alpha   90.00
_cell.angle_beta   90.00
_cell.angle_gamma   90.00
#
_symmetry.space_group_name_H-M   'P 1'
#
loop_
_entity.id
_entity.type
_entity.pdbx_description
1 polymer ?
#
loop_
_entity_poly.entity_id
_entity_poly.type
_entity_poly.pdbx_seq_one_letter_code
_entity_poly.pdbx_strand_id
1 'polypeptide(L)'
;MVTPVSYNTVAPYTRRLRSSQGLPLRQRLVRQPLPKVTQPEKRPLTVRRAAMLVLQRQELHKSDDEQLMARLQVQHPALFTAIELAQSFAQMVRQHLPDQLDSWFEQAILAVFHLLSVLPNAYVKIMMRSKRV
;
A
#
# COMPACT_ATOMS: atom_id res chain seq x y z
N MET A 1 -50.65 -9.25 -41.94
CA MET A 1 -49.44 -9.60 -41.17
C MET A 1 -48.78 -8.30 -40.72
N VAL A 2 -48.81 -7.99 -39.42
CA VAL A 2 -48.20 -6.77 -38.86
C VAL A 2 -46.83 -7.15 -38.32
N THR A 3 -45.77 -6.69 -38.97
CA THR A 3 -44.39 -6.89 -38.48
C THR A 3 -44.20 -6.14 -37.16
N PRO A 4 -43.58 -6.74 -36.13
CA PRO A 4 -43.28 -6.02 -34.90
C PRO A 4 -42.26 -4.92 -35.22
N VAL A 5 -42.71 -3.67 -35.21
CA VAL A 5 -41.84 -2.53 -35.46
C VAL A 5 -40.87 -2.44 -34.29
N SER A 6 -39.60 -2.77 -34.55
CA SER A 6 -38.56 -2.75 -33.53
C SER A 6 -38.38 -1.34 -32.97
N TYR A 7 -38.24 -1.24 -31.65
CA TYR A 7 -38.05 0.02 -30.92
C TYR A 7 -36.90 0.87 -31.50
N ASN A 8 -35.85 0.20 -31.99
CA ASN A 8 -34.69 0.84 -32.61
C ASN A 8 -35.01 1.60 -33.90
N THR A 9 -36.11 1.25 -34.59
CA THR A 9 -36.60 1.93 -35.80
C THR A 9 -37.54 3.08 -35.47
N VAL A 10 -38.37 2.94 -34.43
CA VAL A 10 -39.37 3.97 -34.03
C VAL A 10 -38.71 5.13 -33.28
N ALA A 11 -37.71 4.85 -32.44
CA ALA A 11 -37.07 5.87 -31.60
C ALA A 11 -36.41 7.01 -32.40
N PRO A 12 -35.66 6.77 -33.50
CA PRO A 12 -35.09 7.85 -34.31
C PRO A 12 -36.15 8.66 -35.05
N TYR A 13 -37.20 7.99 -35.56
CA TYR A 13 -38.28 8.62 -36.31
C TYR A 13 -39.10 9.58 -35.44
N THR A 14 -39.52 9.12 -34.26
CA THR A 14 -40.26 9.94 -33.29
C THR A 14 -39.41 11.08 -32.73
N ARG A 15 -38.09 10.89 -32.61
CA ARG A 15 -37.16 11.97 -32.26
C ARG A 15 -37.14 13.07 -33.32
N ARG A 16 -37.06 12.71 -34.61
CA ARG A 16 -37.08 13.67 -35.74
C ARG A 16 -38.41 14.42 -35.82
N LEU A 17 -39.53 13.72 -35.67
CA LEU A 17 -40.87 14.33 -35.64
C LEU A 17 -41.02 15.38 -34.54
N ARG A 18 -40.53 15.08 -33.33
CA ARG A 18 -40.53 16.06 -32.22
C ARG A 18 -39.69 17.30 -32.54
N SER A 19 -38.50 17.10 -33.12
CA SER A 19 -37.62 18.20 -33.49
C SER A 19 -38.23 19.11 -34.56
N SER A 20 -38.92 18.55 -35.57
CA SER A 20 -39.61 19.36 -36.59
C SER A 20 -40.81 20.14 -36.05
N GLN A 21 -41.40 19.69 -34.94
CA GLN A 21 -42.52 20.38 -34.28
C GLN A 21 -42.05 21.41 -33.24
N GLY A 22 -40.74 21.63 -33.11
CA GLY A 22 -40.16 22.55 -32.12
C GLY A 22 -40.32 22.08 -30.67
N LEU A 23 -40.69 20.81 -30.45
CA LEU A 23 -40.88 20.27 -29.11
C LEU A 23 -39.51 19.98 -28.46
N PRO A 24 -39.26 20.44 -27.22
CA PRO A 24 -37.98 20.20 -26.56
C PRO A 24 -37.76 18.69 -26.37
N LEU A 25 -36.56 18.23 -26.73
CA LEU A 25 -36.14 16.86 -26.43
C LEU A 25 -36.04 16.71 -24.91
N ARG A 26 -36.49 15.56 -24.39
CA ARG A 26 -36.43 15.26 -22.95
C ARG A 26 -34.98 15.35 -22.49
N GLN A 27 -34.65 16.40 -21.74
CA GLN A 27 -33.32 16.58 -21.18
C GLN A 27 -33.12 15.49 -20.14
N ARG A 28 -32.07 14.67 -20.32
CA ARG A 28 -31.68 13.68 -19.33
C ARG A 28 -31.34 14.46 -18.07
N LEU A 29 -32.03 14.20 -16.95
CA LEU A 29 -31.69 14.78 -15.65
C LEU A 29 -30.21 14.46 -15.39
N VAL A 30 -29.35 15.46 -15.59
CA VAL A 30 -27.93 15.36 -15.28
C VAL A 30 -27.87 15.33 -13.76
N ARG A 31 -27.68 14.14 -13.19
CA ARG A 31 -27.40 14.00 -11.76
C ARG A 31 -26.15 14.81 -11.48
N GLN A 32 -26.28 15.94 -10.79
CA GLN A 32 -25.13 16.70 -10.33
C GLN A 32 -24.28 15.77 -9.45
N PRO A 33 -22.97 15.65 -9.70
CA PRO A 33 -22.11 14.84 -8.85
C PRO A 33 -22.06 15.49 -7.46
N LEU A 34 -22.30 14.68 -6.42
CA LEU A 34 -22.17 15.11 -5.03
C LEU A 34 -20.76 15.64 -4.76
N PRO A 35 -20.60 16.63 -3.86
CA PRO A 35 -19.28 17.15 -3.50
C PRO A 35 -18.40 16.00 -3.01
N LYS A 36 -17.22 15.86 -3.63
CA LYS A 36 -16.28 14.80 -3.35
C LYS A 36 -15.61 15.06 -2.00
N VAL A 37 -16.18 14.52 -0.93
CA VAL A 37 -15.55 14.50 0.40
C VAL A 37 -14.25 13.70 0.29
N THR A 38 -13.14 14.41 0.19
CA THR A 38 -11.81 13.79 0.09
C THR A 38 -11.29 13.62 1.50
N GLN A 39 -11.65 12.53 2.18
CA GLN A 39 -10.90 12.15 3.36
C GLN A 39 -9.46 11.85 2.90
N PRO A 40 -8.43 12.41 3.55
CA PRO A 40 -7.06 12.02 3.24
C PRO A 40 -6.93 10.55 3.66
N GLU A 41 -6.95 9.65 2.68
CA GLU A 41 -6.73 8.24 2.93
C GLU A 41 -5.30 8.05 3.41
N LYS A 42 -5.09 8.13 4.72
CA LYS A 42 -3.87 7.68 5.37
C LYS A 42 -3.83 6.18 5.20
N ARG A 43 -3.29 5.75 4.06
CA ARG A 43 -3.13 4.33 3.73
C ARG A 43 -2.41 3.66 4.89
N PRO A 44 -2.97 2.60 5.48
CA PRO A 44 -2.34 1.92 6.59
C PRO A 44 -0.94 1.45 6.18
N LEU A 45 0.00 1.50 7.13
CA LEU A 45 1.34 0.98 6.91
C LEU A 45 1.24 -0.54 6.76
N THR A 46 1.36 -1.02 5.53
CA THR A 46 1.46 -2.46 5.27
C THR A 46 2.88 -2.93 5.50
N VAL A 47 3.05 -4.21 5.83
CA VAL A 47 4.38 -4.84 6.03
C VAL A 47 5.28 -4.61 4.82
N ARG A 48 4.75 -4.80 3.60
CA ARG A 48 5.48 -4.52 2.36
C ARG A 48 5.92 -3.07 2.26
N ARG A 49 5.05 -2.12 2.63
CA ARG A 49 5.40 -0.69 2.59
C ARG A 49 6.47 -0.37 3.61
N ALA A 50 6.40 -0.92 4.82
CA ALA A 50 7.43 -0.77 5.84
C ALA A 50 8.79 -1.34 5.36
N ALA A 51 8.80 -2.56 4.83
CA ALA A 51 10.01 -3.17 4.29
C ALA A 51 10.62 -2.35 3.13
N MET A 52 9.78 -1.85 2.23
CA MET A 52 10.22 -0.96 1.15
C MET A 52 10.82 0.33 1.69
N LEU A 53 10.21 0.98 2.69
CA LEU A 53 10.75 2.18 3.32
C LEU A 53 12.13 1.90 3.91
N VAL A 54 12.29 0.82 4.67
CA VAL A 54 13.58 0.46 5.28
C VAL A 54 14.66 0.25 4.23
N LEU A 55 14.33 -0.45 3.14
CA LEU A 55 15.31 -0.77 2.09
C LEU A 55 15.56 0.39 1.12
N GLN A 56 14.68 1.38 1.02
CA GLN A 56 14.79 2.47 0.05
C GLN A 56 15.95 3.42 0.37
N ARG A 57 16.55 4.03 -0.66
CA ARG A 57 17.60 5.06 -0.49
C ARG A 57 17.04 6.25 0.28
N GLN A 58 17.80 6.75 1.25
CA GLN A 58 17.41 7.87 2.12
C GLN A 58 17.02 9.12 1.31
N GLU A 59 17.70 9.38 0.19
CA GLU A 59 17.38 10.53 -0.69
C GLU A 59 15.96 10.48 -1.30
N LEU A 60 15.32 9.31 -1.34
CA LEU A 60 13.98 9.14 -1.90
C LEU A 60 12.87 9.16 -0.84
N HIS A 61 13.23 9.27 0.45
CA HIS A 61 12.24 9.36 1.53
C HIS A 61 11.57 10.73 1.50
N LYS A 62 10.25 10.74 1.69
CA LYS A 62 9.51 11.96 1.92
C LYS A 62 9.56 12.31 3.40
N SER A 63 9.34 13.57 3.75
CA SER A 63 9.27 14.00 5.16
C SER A 63 8.27 13.17 5.99
N ASP A 64 7.15 12.76 5.39
CA ASP A 64 6.17 11.88 6.04
C ASP A 64 6.72 10.49 6.35
N ASP A 65 7.62 9.97 5.51
CA ASP A 65 8.23 8.65 5.67
C ASP A 65 9.29 8.66 6.78
N GLU A 66 10.07 9.74 6.90
CA GLU A 66 11.01 9.95 8.01
C GLU A 66 10.29 10.04 9.36
N GLN A 67 9.18 10.80 9.41
CA GLN A 67 8.35 10.89 10.61
C GLN A 67 7.74 9.53 10.98
N LEU A 68 7.37 8.73 9.99
CA LEU A 68 6.85 7.38 10.20
C LEU A 68 7.94 6.47 10.77
N MET A 69 9.15 6.51 10.22
CA MET A 69 10.30 5.75 10.71
C MET A 69 10.67 6.14 12.16
N ALA A 70 10.70 7.43 12.47
CA ALA A 70 10.93 7.91 13.83
C ALA A 70 9.88 7.38 14.82
N ARG A 71 8.59 7.39 14.43
CA ARG A 71 7.52 6.82 15.26
C ARG A 71 7.66 5.32 15.47
N LEU A 72 8.07 4.56 14.45
CA LEU A 72 8.32 3.13 14.57
C LEU A 72 9.47 2.82 15.54
N GLN A 73 10.54 3.62 15.50
CA GLN A 73 11.68 3.45 16.41
C GLN A 73 11.27 3.72 17.87
N VAL A 74 10.45 4.75 18.12
CA VAL A 74 9.94 5.06 19.47
C VAL A 74 9.02 3.94 19.99
N GLN A 75 8.16 3.38 19.14
CA GLN A 75 7.21 2.34 19.55
C GLN A 75 7.87 0.97 19.72
N HIS A 76 8.89 0.66 18.91
CA HIS A 76 9.52 -0.65 18.88
C HIS A 76 11.04 -0.51 18.78
N PRO A 77 11.74 -0.28 19.90
CA PRO A 77 13.20 -0.12 19.90
C PRO A 77 13.93 -1.36 19.38
N ALA A 78 13.35 -2.57 19.53
CA ALA A 78 13.91 -3.79 18.95
C ALA A 78 13.96 -3.78 17.41
N LEU A 79 13.10 -2.99 16.75
CA LEU A 79 13.14 -2.84 15.29
C LEU A 79 14.28 -1.94 14.84
N PHE A 80 14.81 -1.07 15.70
CA PHE A 80 15.89 -0.17 15.35
C PHE A 80 17.11 -0.93 14.81
N THR A 81 17.58 -1.94 15.55
CA THR A 81 18.73 -2.77 15.14
C THR A 81 18.46 -3.50 13.84
N ALA A 82 17.24 -4.01 13.64
CA ALA A 82 16.85 -4.68 12.39
C ALA A 82 16.81 -3.72 11.20
N ILE A 83 16.34 -2.48 11.42
CA ILE A 83 16.31 -1.43 10.40
C ILE A 83 17.73 -1.03 10.00
N GLU A 84 18.62 -0.79 10.95
CA GLU A 84 20.04 -0.46 10.66
C GLU A 84 20.74 -1.58 9.89
N LEU A 85 20.54 -2.85 10.28
CA LEU A 85 21.11 -3.99 9.57
C LEU A 85 20.59 -4.11 8.14
N ALA A 86 19.29 -3.90 7.93
CA ALA A 86 18.72 -3.93 6.59
C ALA A 86 19.21 -2.76 5.72
N GLN A 87 19.38 -1.57 6.30
CA GLN A 87 19.90 -0.39 5.60
C GLN A 87 21.37 -0.54 5.23
N SER A 88 22.21 -1.01 6.15
CA SER A 88 23.63 -1.31 5.88
C SER A 88 23.81 -2.35 4.79
N PHE A 89 22.99 -3.42 4.80
CA PHE A 89 22.96 -4.40 3.71
C PHE A 89 22.57 -3.77 2.38
N ALA A 90 21.48 -3.01 2.36
CA ALA A 90 21.01 -2.34 1.15
C ALA A 90 22.07 -1.37 0.58
N GLN A 91 22.81 -0.68 1.45
CA GLN A 91 23.93 0.17 1.05
C GLN A 91 25.08 -0.63 0.47
N MET A 92 25.49 -1.72 1.13
CA MET A 92 26.56 -2.60 0.66
C MET A 92 26.26 -3.19 -0.72
N VAL A 93 25.04 -3.69 -0.93
CA VAL A 93 24.60 -4.23 -2.23
C VAL A 93 24.65 -3.16 -3.32
N ARG A 94 24.28 -1.91 -3.01
CA ARG A 94 24.34 -0.79 -3.97
C ARG A 94 25.75 -0.34 -4.29
N GLN A 95 26.65 -0.39 -3.31
CA GLN A 95 28.04 0.01 -3.46
C GLN A 95 28.91 -1.13 -4.01
N HIS A 96 28.33 -2.33 -4.20
CA HIS A 96 29.02 -3.52 -4.69
C HIS A 96 30.30 -3.81 -3.87
N LEU A 97 30.15 -3.88 -2.55
CA LEU A 97 31.25 -4.12 -1.61
C LEU A 97 31.23 -5.57 -1.10
N PRO A 98 31.73 -6.55 -1.88
CA PRO A 98 31.68 -7.96 -1.49
C PRO A 98 32.53 -8.25 -0.24
N ASP A 99 33.63 -7.53 -0.05
CA ASP A 99 34.57 -7.76 1.06
C ASP A 99 33.98 -7.44 2.44
N GLN A 100 32.89 -6.65 2.49
CA GLN A 100 32.23 -6.27 3.74
C GLN A 100 31.12 -7.24 4.14
N LEU A 101 30.75 -8.16 3.25
CA LEU A 101 29.60 -9.04 3.40
C LEU A 101 29.78 -10.01 4.58
N ASP A 102 30.98 -10.56 4.75
CA ASP A 102 31.30 -11.45 5.88
C ASP A 102 31.20 -10.72 7.22
N SER A 103 31.75 -9.49 7.29
CA SER A 103 31.66 -8.67 8.50
C SER A 103 30.22 -8.30 8.84
N TRP A 104 29.38 -8.06 7.83
CA TRP A 104 27.96 -7.79 8.04
C TRP A 104 27.19 -9.03 8.52
N PHE A 105 27.52 -10.23 8.03
CA PHE A 105 26.90 -11.45 8.52
C PHE A 105 27.19 -11.69 10.00
N GLU A 106 28.43 -11.49 10.44
CA GLU A 106 28.79 -11.59 11.86
C GLU A 106 27.96 -10.63 12.72
N GLN A 107 27.83 -9.38 12.27
CA GLN A 107 27.01 -8.37 12.96
C GLN A 107 25.52 -8.75 12.99
N ALA A 108 24.99 -9.30 11.88
CA ALA A 108 23.60 -9.73 11.79
C ALA A 108 23.31 -10.90 12.75
N ILE A 109 24.20 -11.89 12.82
CA ILE A 109 24.07 -13.05 13.71
C ILE A 109 24.10 -12.58 15.18
N LEU A 110 25.07 -11.73 15.54
CA LEU A 110 25.17 -11.18 16.89
C LEU A 110 23.92 -10.37 17.28
N ALA A 111 23.41 -9.55 16.36
CA ALA A 111 22.21 -8.76 16.61
C ALA A 111 20.95 -9.63 16.76
N VAL A 112 20.80 -10.69 15.95
CA VAL A 112 19.69 -11.65 16.11
C VAL A 112 19.79 -12.34 17.47
N PHE A 113 20.98 -12.75 17.88
CA PHE A 113 21.20 -13.35 19.20
C PHE A 113 20.88 -12.38 20.34
N HIS A 114 21.31 -11.12 20.21
CA HIS A 114 20.97 -10.06 21.16
C HIS A 114 19.45 -9.84 21.24
N LEU A 115 18.76 -9.79 20.10
CA LEU A 115 17.31 -9.61 20.02
C LEU A 115 16.55 -10.79 20.65
N LEU A 116 17.04 -12.02 20.46
CA LEU A 116 16.51 -13.21 21.13
C LEU A 116 16.75 -13.22 22.64
N SER A 117 17.89 -12.66 23.10
CA SER A 117 18.23 -12.56 24.52
C SER A 117 17.42 -11.48 25.26
N VAL A 118 17.02 -10.41 24.55
CA VAL A 118 16.24 -9.28 25.09
C VAL A 118 14.74 -9.60 25.21
N LEU A 119 14.27 -10.71 24.64
CA LEU A 119 12.87 -11.16 24.72
C LEU A 119 12.67 -12.34 25.68
N PRO A 120 12.68 -12.16 27.02
CA PRO A 120 12.00 -13.10 27.88
C PRO A 120 10.48 -12.86 27.73
N ASN A 121 9.70 -13.92 27.50
CA ASN A 121 8.22 -13.95 27.61
C ASN A 121 7.29 -13.52 26.44
N ALA A 122 7.56 -13.93 25.19
CA ALA A 122 6.46 -13.99 24.20
C ALA A 122 6.48 -15.21 23.26
N TYR A 123 7.67 -15.68 22.88
CA TYR A 123 7.78 -16.71 21.84
C TYR A 123 7.41 -18.13 22.30
N VAL A 124 7.61 -18.48 23.58
CA VAL A 124 7.27 -19.82 24.11
C VAL A 124 5.77 -20.10 24.02
N LYS A 125 4.91 -19.08 24.12
CA LYS A 125 3.45 -19.25 24.11
C LYS A 125 2.89 -19.57 22.72
N ILE A 126 3.55 -19.13 21.65
CA ILE A 126 3.14 -19.39 20.27
C ILE A 126 3.61 -20.78 19.82
N MET A 127 4.79 -21.22 20.27
CA MET A 127 5.36 -22.50 19.82
C MET A 127 4.78 -23.74 20.55
N MET A 128 4.17 -23.58 21.74
CA MET A 128 3.55 -24.71 22.46
C MET A 128 2.10 -25.04 22.05
N ARG A 129 1.46 -24.26 21.15
CA ARG A 129 0.07 -24.53 20.71
C ARG A 129 -0.03 -25.36 19.43
N SER A 130 1.09 -25.68 18.77
CA SER A 130 1.14 -26.42 17.50
C SER A 130 1.34 -27.94 17.64
N LYS A 131 1.22 -28.50 18.85
CA LYS A 131 1.43 -29.93 19.12
C LYS A 131 0.20 -30.62 19.73
N ARG A 132 -1.00 -30.25 19.27
CA ARG A 132 -2.23 -31.03 19.43
C ARG A 132 -3.04 -30.99 18.12
N VAL A 133 -2.68 -31.85 17.18
CA VAL A 133 -3.60 -32.63 16.34
C VAL A 133 -2.89 -33.94 16.04
#